data_AF-A0A4Q1BGC4-F1
#
_entry.id   AF-A0A4Q1BGC4-F1
#
_cell.length_a   1.000
_cell.length_b   1.000
_cell.length_c   1.000
_cell.angle_alpha   90.00
_cell.angle_beta   90.00
_cell.angle_gamma   90.00
#
_symmetry.space_group_name_H-M   'P 1'
#
loop_
_entity.id
_entity.type
_entity.pdbx_description
1 polymer ?
#
loop_
_entity_poly.entity_id
_entity_poly.type
_entity_poly.pdbx_seq_one_letter_code
_entity_poly.pdbx_strand_id
1 'polypeptide(L)'
;MSQDSGPSTWHTVTLKIPFYTSQHAQIAKKVLQVDKEQNAQLVERQLEVEGNILIVLLRLATNSFLSSAELISRAMSEFAPDPTLPRVTDDELERIRMEANKGNSGGIELRGDGVGAGSGQEVT
;
A
#
# COMPACT_ATOMS: atom_id res chain seq x y z
N MET A 1 21.26 -37.22 18.86
CA MET A 1 21.04 -35.87 18.28
C MET A 1 19.72 -35.93 17.53
N SER A 2 18.61 -35.64 18.20
CA SER A 2 17.30 -35.60 17.58
C SER A 2 16.97 -34.13 17.37
N GLN A 3 17.11 -33.65 16.13
CA GLN A 3 16.65 -32.31 15.75
C GLN A 3 15.13 -32.31 15.79
N ASP A 4 14.60 -31.56 16.76
CA ASP A 4 13.20 -31.23 16.85
C ASP A 4 12.92 -30.13 15.82
N SER A 5 12.32 -30.51 14.69
CA SER A 5 11.92 -29.61 13.62
C SER A 5 10.70 -28.83 14.09
N GLY A 6 10.90 -27.68 14.74
CA GLY A 6 9.80 -26.74 15.02
C GLY A 6 8.96 -26.47 13.75
N PRO A 7 7.66 -26.17 13.89
CA PRO A 7 6.76 -26.06 12.74
C PRO A 7 7.30 -25.03 11.76
N SER A 8 7.62 -25.51 10.56
CA SER A 8 7.95 -24.71 9.39
C SER A 8 6.81 -23.71 9.15
N THR A 9 6.99 -22.45 9.56
CA THR A 9 5.98 -21.38 9.45
C THR A 9 5.84 -20.94 7.99
N TRP A 10 5.35 -21.84 7.15
CA TRP A 10 4.98 -21.58 5.77
C TRP A 10 3.47 -21.66 5.65
N HIS A 11 2.87 -20.61 5.10
CA HIS A 11 1.46 -20.63 4.74
C HIS A 11 1.34 -21.16 3.32
N THR A 12 0.36 -22.02 3.08
CA THR A 12 0.11 -22.58 1.74
C THR A 12 -1.24 -22.08 1.23
N VAL A 13 -1.26 -21.53 0.02
CA VAL A 13 -2.47 -21.10 -0.68
C VAL A 13 -2.57 -21.88 -1.99
N THR A 14 -3.76 -22.45 -2.25
CA THR A 14 -4.06 -23.11 -3.53
C THR A 14 -5.08 -22.27 -4.29
N LEU A 15 -4.74 -21.84 -5.50
CA LEU A 15 -5.65 -21.15 -6.40
C LEU A 15 -5.98 -22.04 -7.59
N LYS A 16 -7.26 -22.04 -7.98
CA LYS A 16 -7.75 -22.71 -9.19
C LYS A 16 -8.33 -21.65 -10.12
N ILE A 17 -7.71 -21.45 -11.26
CA ILE A 17 -8.06 -20.39 -12.22
C ILE A 17 -8.63 -21.07 -13.47
N PRO A 18 -9.94 -21.00 -13.71
CA PRO A 18 -10.55 -21.55 -14.91
C PRO A 18 -10.29 -20.65 -16.12
N PHE A 19 -9.99 -21.26 -17.26
CA PHE A 19 -9.85 -20.61 -18.57
C PHE A 19 -10.89 -21.13 -19.56
N TYR A 20 -11.14 -20.35 -20.61
CA TYR A 20 -12.06 -20.74 -21.68
C TYR A 20 -11.59 -21.99 -22.46
N THR A 21 -10.28 -22.20 -22.58
CA THR A 21 -9.70 -23.34 -23.30
C THR A 21 -8.47 -23.87 -22.56
N SER A 22 -8.14 -25.15 -22.79
CA SER A 22 -6.89 -25.74 -22.27
C SER A 22 -5.65 -25.02 -22.77
N GLN A 23 -5.68 -24.55 -24.03
CA GLN A 23 -4.57 -23.80 -24.62
C GLN A 23 -4.31 -22.48 -23.87
N HIS A 24 -5.36 -21.77 -23.43
CA HIS A 24 -5.20 -20.55 -22.63
C HIS A 24 -4.56 -20.84 -21.26
N ALA A 25 -4.95 -21.92 -20.58
CA ALA A 25 -4.33 -22.33 -19.33
C ALA A 25 -2.84 -22.67 -19.50
N GLN A 26 -2.48 -23.33 -20.61
CA GLN A 26 -1.08 -23.63 -20.95
C GLN A 26 -0.26 -22.37 -21.26
N ILE A 27 -0.82 -21.40 -21.98
CA ILE A 27 -0.16 -20.11 -22.23
C ILE A 27 0.06 -19.37 -20.91
N ALA A 28 -0.96 -19.29 -20.05
CA ALA A 28 -0.86 -18.66 -18.74
C ALA A 28 0.23 -19.29 -17.89
N LYS A 29 0.31 -20.63 -17.84
CA LYS A 29 1.40 -21.35 -17.14
C LYS A 29 2.77 -20.91 -17.65
N LYS A 30 2.98 -20.89 -18.97
CA LYS A 30 4.28 -20.52 -19.58
C LYS A 30 4.68 -19.08 -19.25
N VAL A 31 3.73 -18.14 -19.38
CA VAL A 31 3.97 -16.73 -19.06
C VAL A 31 4.35 -16.57 -17.59
N LEU A 32 3.57 -17.19 -16.70
CA LEU A 32 3.84 -17.12 -15.27
C LEU A 32 5.20 -17.73 -14.94
N GLN A 33 5.58 -18.87 -15.53
CA GLN A 33 6.86 -19.54 -15.28
C GLN A 33 8.11 -18.71 -15.64
N VAL A 34 8.02 -17.85 -16.66
CA VAL A 34 9.14 -16.99 -17.08
C VAL A 34 9.44 -15.92 -16.02
N ASP A 35 8.43 -15.50 -15.28
CA ASP A 35 8.60 -14.50 -14.22
C ASP A 35 9.29 -15.13 -13.01
N LYS A 36 10.60 -14.89 -12.88
CA LYS A 36 11.37 -15.42 -11.75
C LYS A 36 10.96 -14.64 -10.50
N GLU A 37 10.47 -15.37 -9.50
CA GLU A 37 10.10 -14.80 -8.21
C GLU A 37 11.28 -14.02 -7.62
N GLN A 38 11.11 -12.70 -7.43
CA GLN A 38 12.20 -11.83 -6.98
C GLN A 38 12.68 -12.20 -5.57
N ASN A 39 11.82 -12.87 -4.79
CA ASN A 39 12.11 -13.33 -3.44
C ASN A 39 11.87 -14.85 -3.30
N ALA A 40 12.60 -15.66 -4.06
CA ALA A 40 12.51 -17.13 -4.01
C ALA A 40 12.76 -17.76 -2.61
N GLN A 41 13.33 -17.00 -1.67
CA GLN A 41 13.49 -17.40 -0.27
C GLN A 41 12.22 -17.21 0.57
N LEU A 42 11.31 -16.34 0.13
CA LEU A 42 10.09 -15.95 0.84
C LEU A 42 8.82 -16.51 0.18
N VAL A 43 8.90 -16.81 -1.11
CA VAL A 43 7.79 -17.32 -1.91
C VAL A 43 8.29 -18.50 -2.75
N GLU A 44 7.66 -19.65 -2.56
CA GLU A 44 7.79 -20.81 -3.43
C GLU A 44 6.45 -21.01 -4.14
N ARG A 45 6.47 -21.29 -5.45
CA ARG A 45 5.24 -21.55 -6.21
C ARG A 45 5.38 -22.75 -7.12
N GLN A 46 4.29 -23.49 -7.29
CA GLN A 46 4.16 -24.60 -8.23
C GLN A 46 2.94 -24.36 -9.12
N LEU A 47 3.09 -24.69 -10.42
CA LEU A 47 2.11 -24.41 -11.46
C LEU A 47 1.77 -25.68 -12.24
N GLU A 48 0.50 -26.07 -12.22
CA GLU A 48 -0.02 -27.24 -12.92
C GLU A 48 -1.27 -26.88 -13.73
N VAL A 49 -1.51 -27.59 -14.83
CA VAL A 49 -2.69 -27.36 -15.68
C VAL A 49 -3.45 -28.68 -15.80
N GLU A 50 -4.71 -28.67 -15.38
CA GLU A 50 -5.65 -29.77 -15.53
C GLU A 50 -6.76 -29.35 -16.49
N GLY A 51 -6.71 -29.84 -17.73
CA GLY A 51 -7.66 -29.43 -18.77
C GLY A 51 -7.59 -27.91 -19.04
N ASN A 52 -8.67 -27.19 -18.73
CA ASN A 52 -8.79 -25.74 -18.85
C ASN A 52 -8.59 -24.99 -17.52
N ILE A 53 -8.13 -25.66 -16.46
CA ILE A 53 -7.92 -25.05 -15.15
C ILE A 53 -6.41 -24.99 -14.86
N LEU A 54 -5.92 -23.81 -14.49
CA LEU A 54 -4.58 -23.63 -13.94
C LEU A 54 -4.65 -23.75 -12.41
N ILE A 55 -3.86 -24.65 -11.85
CA ILE A 55 -3.69 -24.84 -10.42
C ILE A 55 -2.37 -24.18 -10.01
N VAL A 56 -2.44 -23.28 -9.03
CA VAL A 56 -1.30 -22.57 -8.48
C VAL A 56 -1.20 -22.89 -7.00
N LEU A 57 -0.08 -23.48 -6.58
CA LEU A 57 0.27 -23.66 -5.18
C LEU A 57 1.30 -22.62 -4.82
N LEU A 58 1.01 -21.78 -3.83
CA LEU A 58 1.94 -20.79 -3.29
C LEU A 58 2.25 -21.13 -1.84
N ARG A 59 3.54 -21.18 -1.50
CA ARG A 59 4.06 -21.26 -0.14
C ARG A 59 4.70 -19.93 0.19
N LEU A 60 4.24 -19.29 1.27
CA LEU A 60 4.73 -18.00 1.73
C LEU A 60 5.39 -18.14 3.10
N ALA A 61 6.58 -17.55 3.24
CA ALA A 61 7.24 -17.40 4.53
C ALA A 61 6.46 -16.37 5.38
N THR A 62 5.88 -16.84 6.48
CA THR A 62 4.95 -16.09 7.35
C THR A 62 5.50 -14.73 7.79
N ASN A 63 6.79 -14.65 8.08
CA ASN A 63 7.34 -13.50 8.80
C ASN A 63 7.64 -12.29 7.91
N SER A 64 7.83 -12.46 6.60
CA SER A 64 8.14 -11.31 5.74
C SER A 64 6.91 -10.75 5.04
N PHE A 65 6.02 -11.61 4.53
CA PHE A 65 4.83 -11.15 3.83
C PHE A 65 3.81 -10.52 4.79
N LEU A 66 3.48 -11.19 5.91
CA LEU A 66 2.52 -10.63 6.87
C LEU A 66 3.07 -9.37 7.54
N SER A 67 4.37 -9.30 7.84
CA SER A 67 4.98 -8.08 8.36
C SER A 67 4.98 -6.95 7.33
N SER A 68 5.18 -7.25 6.04
CA SER A 68 5.10 -6.24 4.97
C SER A 68 3.66 -5.78 4.76
N ALA A 69 2.69 -6.69 4.75
CA ALA A 69 1.27 -6.39 4.65
C ALA A 69 0.76 -5.60 5.86
N GLU A 70 1.24 -5.94 7.07
CA GLU A 70 0.96 -5.20 8.29
C GLU A 70 1.55 -3.79 8.23
N LEU A 71 2.81 -3.63 7.81
CA LEU A 71 3.44 -2.33 7.65
C LEU A 71 2.68 -1.46 6.63
N ILE A 72 2.31 -2.03 5.49
CA ILE A 72 1.52 -1.34 4.46
C ILE A 72 0.13 -0.99 5.01
N SER A 73 -0.53 -1.89 5.73
CA SER A 73 -1.85 -1.62 6.33
C SER A 73 -1.77 -0.51 7.38
N ARG A 74 -0.72 -0.49 8.20
CA ARG A 74 -0.47 0.59 9.17
C ARG A 74 -0.21 1.91 8.45
N ALA A 75 0.63 1.91 7.42
CA ALA A 75 0.91 3.11 6.63
C ALA A 75 -0.35 3.64 5.91
N MET A 76 -1.17 2.76 5.33
CA MET A 76 -2.43 3.16 4.72
C MET A 76 -3.43 3.66 5.78
N SER A 77 -3.49 3.03 6.96
CA SER A 77 -4.36 3.54 8.02
C SER A 77 -3.95 4.92 8.54
N GLU A 78 -2.66 5.22 8.57
CA GLU A 78 -2.13 6.50 9.08
C GLU A 78 -2.14 7.60 8.01
N PHE A 79 -1.91 7.25 6.74
CA PHE A 79 -1.64 8.23 5.68
C PHE A 79 -2.62 8.17 4.50
N ALA A 80 -3.52 7.17 4.41
CA ALA A 80 -4.47 7.17 3.32
C ALA A 80 -5.52 8.28 3.55
N PRO A 81 -5.76 9.13 2.55
CA PRO A 81 -6.86 10.09 2.63
C PRO A 81 -8.18 9.32 2.73
N ASP A 82 -9.08 9.79 3.58
CA ASP A 82 -10.42 9.22 3.71
C ASP A 82 -11.10 9.26 2.33
N PRO A 83 -11.48 8.09 1.77
CA PRO A 83 -12.05 8.01 0.42
C PRO A 83 -13.44 8.64 0.32
N THR A 84 -14.09 8.91 1.46
CA THR A 84 -15.37 9.60 1.54
C THR A 84 -15.23 11.11 1.58
N LEU A 85 -14.02 11.63 1.84
CA LEU A 85 -13.77 13.06 1.74
C LEU A 85 -13.72 13.46 0.25
N PRO A 86 -14.47 14.50 -0.15
CA PRO A 86 -14.38 15.03 -1.51
C PRO A 86 -12.93 15.41 -1.82
N ARG A 87 -12.40 14.90 -2.93
CA ARG A 87 -11.11 15.38 -3.45
C ARG A 87 -11.32 16.79 -3.99
N VAL A 88 -10.91 17.79 -3.23
CA VAL A 88 -10.89 19.18 -3.68
C VAL A 88 -9.82 19.29 -4.77
N THR A 89 -10.20 19.75 -5.96
CA THR A 89 -9.26 19.98 -7.06
C THR A 89 -8.42 21.22 -6.76
N ASP A 90 -7.24 21.31 -7.37
CA ASP A 90 -6.36 22.49 -7.22
C ASP A 90 -7.09 23.80 -7.59
N ASP A 91 -7.92 23.76 -8.64
CA ASP A 91 -8.77 24.88 -9.07
C ASP A 91 -9.79 25.28 -8.00
N GLU A 92 -10.33 24.33 -7.25
CA GLU A 92 -11.31 24.59 -6.20
C GLU A 92 -10.65 25.08 -4.92
N LEU A 93 -9.46 24.57 -4.60
CA LEU A 93 -8.59 25.14 -3.55
C LEU A 93 -8.26 26.61 -3.83
N GLU A 94 -7.95 26.95 -5.09
CA GLU A 94 -7.62 28.32 -5.48
C GLU A 94 -8.84 29.25 -5.37
N ARG A 95 -10.04 28.75 -5.72
CA ARG A 95 -11.30 29.48 -5.51
C ARG A 95 -11.60 29.73 -4.04
N ILE A 96 -11.48 28.70 -3.20
CA ILE A 96 -11.66 28.83 -1.74
C ILE A 96 -10.68 29.85 -1.17
N ARG A 97 -9.41 29.82 -1.60
CA ARG A 97 -8.40 30.81 -1.20
C ARG A 97 -8.76 32.22 -1.66
N MET A 98 -9.22 32.39 -2.90
CA MET A 98 -9.65 33.68 -3.43
C MET A 98 -10.88 34.24 -2.71
N GLU A 99 -11.86 33.39 -2.37
CA GLU A 99 -13.05 33.78 -1.63
C GLU A 99 -12.76 34.14 -0.18
N ALA A 100 -11.92 33.36 0.50
CA ALA A 100 -11.43 33.68 1.85
C ALA A 100 -10.68 35.02 1.88
N ASN A 101 -9.88 35.31 0.85
CA ASN A 101 -9.16 36.58 0.72
C ASN A 101 -10.09 37.75 0.33
N LYS A 102 -11.21 37.51 -0.37
CA LYS A 102 -12.20 38.55 -0.71
C LYS A 102 -12.92 39.09 0.54
N GLY A 103 -13.14 38.26 1.56
CA GLY A 103 -13.79 38.65 2.81
C GLY A 103 -12.93 39.51 3.74
N ASN A 104 -11.61 39.57 3.53
CA ASN A 104 -10.67 40.32 4.38
C ASN A 104 -10.10 41.56 3.67
N SER A 105 -10.97 42.33 3.01
CA SER A 105 -10.64 43.68 2.50
C SER A 105 -10.72 44.75 3.60
N GLY A 106 -11.20 44.40 4.80
CA GLY A 106 -10.91 45.15 6.01
C GLY A 106 -9.53 44.74 6.51
N GLY A 107 -8.51 45.56 6.24
CA GLY A 107 -7.23 45.42 6.91
C GLY A 107 -7.48 45.34 8.42
N ILE A 108 -6.96 44.30 9.07
CA ILE A 108 -6.94 44.26 10.52
C ILE A 108 -5.96 45.38 10.90
N GLU A 109 -6.48 46.55 11.27
CA GLU A 109 -5.68 47.55 11.94
C GLU A 109 -5.22 46.93 13.25
N LEU A 110 -3.98 46.41 13.24
CA LEU A 110 -3.26 46.09 14.44
C LEU A 110 -3.00 47.42 15.14
N ARG A 111 -3.91 47.82 16.01
CA ARG A 111 -3.70 48.91 16.96
C ARG A 111 -2.63 48.42 17.92
N GLY A 112 -1.37 48.64 17.54
CA GLY A 112 -0.22 48.28 18.34
C GLY A 112 -0.19 49.15 19.59
N ASP A 113 -0.69 48.63 20.71
CA ASP A 113 -0.04 48.91 21.99
C ASP A 113 1.36 48.32 21.85
N GLY A 114 2.39 49.17 21.77
CA GLY A 114 3.76 48.84 21.36
C GLY A 114 4.50 47.84 22.25
N VAL A 115 3.98 46.62 22.39
CA VAL A 115 4.61 45.48 23.03
C VAL A 115 5.01 44.53 21.91
N GLY A 116 6.15 44.84 21.28
CA GLY A 116 6.79 43.94 20.33
C GLY A 116 7.22 42.67 21.06
N ALA A 117 6.65 41.53 20.69
CA ALA A 117 7.14 40.22 21.10
C ALA A 117 8.37 39.85 20.25
N GLY A 118 9.44 40.62 20.44
CA GLY A 118 10.79 40.30 20.00
C GLY A 118 11.59 39.84 21.20
N SER A 119 11.41 38.58 21.62
CA SER A 119 12.34 37.92 22.52
C SER A 119 12.58 36.50 22.04
N GLY A 120 13.36 36.40 20.96
CA GLY A 120 14.05 35.15 20.63
C GLY A 120 15.00 34.83 21.77
N GLN A 121 14.56 33.95 22.67
CA GLN A 121 15.44 33.28 23.61
C GLN A 121 15.75 31.92 22.99
N GLU A 122 16.89 31.82 22.32
CA GLU A 122 17.45 30.54 21.95
C GLU A 122 17.84 29.81 23.25
N VAL A 123 17.20 28.68 23.51
CA VAL A 123 17.62 27.74 24.55
C VAL A 123 18.78 26.92 23.98
N THR A 124 20.00 27.28 24.36
CA THR A 124 21.20 26.46 24.14
C THR A 124 21.37 25.44 25.26
#